data_AF-A0A3B8N5X0-F1
#
_entry.id   AF-A0A3B8N5X0-F1
#
_cell.length_a   1.000
_cell.length_b   1.000
_cell.length_c   1.000
_cell.angle_alpha   90.00
_cell.angle_beta   90.00
_cell.angle_gamma   90.00
#
_symmetry.space_group_name_H-M   'P 1'
#
loop_
_entity.id
_entity.type
_entity.pdbx_description
1 polymer ?
#
loop_
_entity_poly.entity_id
_entity_poly.type
_entity_poly.pdbx_seq_one_letter_code
_entity_poly.pdbx_strand_id
1 'polypeptide(L)' 'MTDPIADMLIRIKNAFQARHKTVVIPASKIKLAIVKILKDEGYIEDFIYHDEKPQGKIEIIFKYDEIKRAFFSRS' A
#
# COMPACT_ATOMS: atom_id res chain seq x y z
N MET A 1 -21.27 12.39 1.67
CA MET A 1 -20.25 12.10 2.69
C MET A 1 -19.56 10.81 2.28
N THR A 2 -18.37 10.92 1.70
CA THR A 2 -17.61 9.78 1.17
C THR A 2 -16.66 9.28 2.26
N ASP A 3 -16.70 7.99 2.55
CA ASP A 3 -15.94 7.40 3.64
C ASP A 3 -14.41 7.43 3.33
N PRO A 4 -13.58 8.09 4.17
CA PRO A 4 -12.14 8.22 3.94
C PRO A 4 -11.34 6.91 4.02
N ILE A 5 -11.92 5.84 4.60
CA ILE A 5 -11.31 4.51 4.67
C ILE A 5 -11.61 3.75 3.38
N ALA A 6 -12.85 3.80 2.90
CA ALA A 6 -13.22 3.23 1.61
C ALA A 6 -12.40 3.82 0.46
N ASP A 7 -12.21 5.14 0.44
CA ASP A 7 -11.34 5.82 -0.54
C ASP A 7 -9.89 5.30 -0.46
N MET A 8 -9.36 5.14 0.76
CA MET A 8 -8.03 4.59 0.98
C MET A 8 -7.90 3.16 0.42
N LEU A 9 -8.85 2.28 0.73
CA LEU A 9 -8.83 0.89 0.27
C LEU A 9 -8.94 0.79 -1.26
N ILE A 10 -9.79 1.62 -1.87
CA ILE A 10 -9.91 1.71 -3.34
C ILE A 10 -8.57 2.16 -3.94
N ARG A 11 -7.90 3.14 -3.34
CA ARG A 11 -6.61 3.65 -3.84
C ARG A 11 -5.50 2.60 -3.72
N ILE A 12 -5.45 1.87 -2.61
CA ILE A 12 -4.51 0.75 -2.41
C ILE A 12 -4.77 -0.35 -3.45
N LYS A 13 -6.04 -0.76 -3.63
CA LYS A 13 -6.44 -1.77 -4.62
C LYS A 13 -6.05 -1.35 -6.04
N ASN A 14 -6.36 -0.10 -6.41
CA ASN A 14 -6.03 0.41 -7.74
C ASN A 14 -4.51 0.49 -7.94
N ALA A 15 -3.75 0.91 -6.93
CA ALA A 15 -2.29 0.96 -7.00
C ALA A 15 -1.67 -0.44 -7.16
N PHE A 16 -2.18 -1.41 -6.40
CA PHE A 16 -1.79 -2.81 -6.51
C PHE A 16 -2.08 -3.37 -7.90
N GLN A 17 -3.29 -3.14 -8.43
CA GLN A 17 -3.71 -3.58 -9.77
C GLN A 17 -2.91 -2.91 -10.89
N ALA A 18 -2.58 -1.63 -10.73
CA ALA A 18 -1.74 -0.86 -11.66
C ALA A 18 -0.25 -1.22 -11.58
N ARG A 19 0.14 -2.17 -10.72
CA ARG A 19 1.53 -2.62 -10.52
C ARG A 19 2.46 -1.49 -10.04
N HIS A 20 1.94 -0.55 -9.25
CA HIS A 20 2.78 0.49 -8.63
C HIS A 20 3.55 -0.07 -7.46
N LYS A 21 4.87 0.10 -7.44
CA LYS A 21 5.76 -0.32 -6.33
C LYS A 21 5.33 0.27 -4.98
N THR A 22 4.88 1.53 -4.98
CA THR A 22 4.45 2.22 -3.77
C THR A 22 3.17 3.02 -4.00
N VAL A 23 2.43 3.29 -2.93
CA VAL A 23 1.30 4.23 -2.92
C VAL A 23 1.35 5.14 -1.70
N VAL A 24 1.12 6.44 -1.92
CA VAL A 24 1.14 7.44 -0.85
C VAL A 24 -0.28 7.85 -0.51
N ILE A 25 -0.69 7.70 0.74
CA ILE A 25 -1.99 8.11 1.26
C ILE A 25 -1.83 9.14 2.40
N PRO A 26 -2.81 10.02 2.63
CA PRO A 26 -2.78 10.90 3.78
C PRO A 26 -2.90 10.09 5.07
N ALA A 27 -2.09 10.45 6.05
CA ALA A 27 -2.08 9.78 7.35
C ALA A 27 -3.27 10.17 8.21
N SER A 28 -3.71 9.19 8.98
CA SER A 28 -4.66 9.33 10.08
C SER A 28 -4.39 8.19 11.05
N LYS A 29 -4.70 8.38 12.34
CA LYS A 29 -4.53 7.35 13.38
C LYS A 29 -5.18 6.02 12.96
N ILE A 30 -6.36 6.08 12.36
CA ILE A 30 -7.11 4.90 11.89
C ILE A 30 -6.40 4.24 10.70
N LYS A 31 -5.99 5.04 9.71
CA LYS A 31 -5.30 4.54 8.51
C LYS A 31 -3.98 3.87 8.84
N LEU A 32 -3.24 4.43 9.79
CA LEU A 32 -1.98 3.87 10.27
C LEU A 32 -2.18 2.52 10.97
N ALA A 33 -3.25 2.37 11.77
CA ALA A 33 -3.61 1.08 12.37
C ALA A 33 -3.97 0.04 11.30
N ILE A 34 -4.73 0.42 10.27
CA ILE A 34 -5.09 -0.48 9.16
C ILE A 34 -3.84 -0.92 8.40
N VAL A 35 -2.97 0.01 8.01
CA VAL A 35 -1.73 -0.31 7.29
C VAL A 35 -0.82 -1.21 8.12
N LYS A 36 -0.76 -1.00 9.44
CA LYS A 36 -0.02 -1.90 10.35
C LYS A 36 -0.59 -3.32 10.33
N ILE A 37 -1.90 -3.49 10.36
CA ILE A 37 -2.56 -4.80 10.25
C ILE A 37 -2.25 -5.43 8.88
N LEU A 38 -2.32 -4.66 7.79
CA LEU A 38 -1.99 -5.16 6.45
C LEU A 38 -0.54 -5.65 6.35
N LYS A 39 0.40 -5.02 7.06
CA LYS A 39 1.79 -5.47 7.16
C LYS A 39 1.90 -6.77 7.97
N ASP A 40 1.23 -6.82 9.13
CA ASP A 40 1.27 -7.97 10.04
C ASP A 40 0.71 -9.25 9.38
N GLU A 41 -0.37 -9.09 8.61
CA GLU A 41 -0.99 -10.15 7.81
C GLU A 41 -0.21 -10.48 6.51
N GLY A 42 0.83 -9.71 6.17
CA GLY A 42 1.68 -9.95 5.00
C GLY A 42 1.09 -9.53 3.65
N TYR A 43 0.07 -8.66 3.62
CA TYR A 43 -0.50 -8.11 2.39
C TYR A 43 0.39 -7.05 1.72
N ILE A 44 1.19 -6.34 2.51
CA ILE A 44 2.15 -5.33 2.05
C ILE A 44 3.55 -5.69 2.54
N GLU A 45 4.57 -5.21 1.84
CA GLU A 45 5.96 -5.48 2.23
C GLU A 45 6.36 -4.63 3.44
N ASP A 46 6.17 -3.32 3.31
CA ASP A 46 6.43 -2.37 4.39
C ASP A 46 5.61 -1.09 4.19
N PHE A 47 5.68 -0.18 5.16
CA PHE A 47 5.17 1.17 5.05
C PHE A 47 6.09 2.16 5.76
N ILE A 48 6.18 3.37 5.21
CA ILE A 48 6.93 4.49 5.76
C ILE A 48 5.93 5.55 6.21
N TYR A 49 6.07 5.99 7.46
CA TYR A 49 5.31 7.12 7.99
C TYR A 49 6.13 8.40 7.91
N HIS A 50 5.62 9.35 7.13
CA HIS A 50 6.21 10.69 6.99
C HIS A 50 5.42 11.67 7.87
N ASP A 51 6.04 12.13 8.94
CA ASP A 51 5.47 13.14 9.84
C ASP A 51 5.65 14.55 9.26
N GLU A 52 4.94 14.85 8.17
CA GLU A 52 4.86 16.19 7.57
C GLU A 52 3.61 16.94 8.07
N LYS A 53 3.76 18.21 8.46
CA LYS A 53 2.62 19.09 8.76
C LYS A 53 2.02 19.67 7.47
N PRO A 54 0.70 19.90 7.36
CA PRO A 54 -0.34 19.78 8.40
C PRO A 54 -0.97 18.38 8.55
N GLN A 55 -0.77 17.48 7.59
CA GLN A 55 -1.28 16.12 7.62
C GLN A 55 -0.17 15.18 7.11
N GLY A 56 0.30 14.28 7.99
CA GLY A 56 1.37 13.34 7.64
C GLY A 56 0.99 12.46 6.45
N LYS A 57 1.94 11.71 5.91
CA LYS A 57 1.72 10.78 4.80
C LYS A 57 2.13 9.37 5.19
N ILE A 58 1.43 8.39 4.66
CA ILE A 58 1.82 6.98 4.76
C ILE A 58 2.15 6.52 3.35
N GLU A 59 3.39 6.11 3.16
CA GLU A 59 3.85 5.48 1.93
C GLU A 59 3.83 3.97 2.13
N ILE A 60 3.01 3.26 1.36
CA ILE A 60 2.86 1.81 1.44
C ILE A 60 3.69 1.19 0.33
N ILE A 61 4.50 0.20 0.66
CA ILE A 61 5.37 -0.55 -0.26
C ILE A 61 4.73 -1.92 -0.48
N PHE A 62 4.39 -2.23 -1.73
CA PHE A 62 3.79 -3.50 -2.08
C PHE A 62 4.84 -4.54 -2.41
N LYS A 63 4.65 -5.75 -1.89
CA LYS A 63 5.46 -6.91 -2.27
C LYS A 63 5.03 -7.36 -3.66
N TYR A 64 5.84 -7.09 -4.68
CA TYR A 64 5.65 -7.68 -5.99
C TYR A 64 6.47 -8.95 -6.11
N ASP A 65 5.76 -10.07 -6.20
CA ASP A 65 6.35 -11.33 -6.60
C ASP A 65 6.64 -11.28 -8.11
N GLU A 66 7.84 -10.84 -8.48
CA GLU A 66 8.31 -10.82 -9.88
C GLU A 66 8.51 -12.25 -10.46
N ILE A 67 8.06 -13.29 -9.75
CA ILE A 67 8.35 -14.71 -10.03
C ILE A 67 7.41 -15.32 -11.08
N LYS A 68 6.54 -14.55 -11.75
CA LYS A 68 5.72 -15.09 -12.87
C LYS A 68 6.28 -14.87 -14.28
N ARG A 69 7.44 -14.22 -14.46
CA ARG A 69 8.02 -14.03 -15.82
C ARG A 69 9.32 -14.77 -16.11
N ALA A 70 10.03 -15.28 -15.11
CA ALA A 70 11.33 -15.92 -15.35
C ALA A 70 11.26 -17.43 -15.65
N PHE A 71 10.14 -18.11 -15.37
CA PHE A 71 10.08 -19.58 -15.49
C PHE A 71 9.69 -20.13 -16.86
N PHE A 72 9.19 -19.32 -17.79
CA PHE A 72 8.68 -19.80 -19.10
C PHE A 72 9.56 -19.41 -20.32
N SER A 73 10.80 -18.97 -20.12
CA SER A 73 11.70 -18.54 -21.22
C SER A 73 12.93 -19.43 -21.43
N ARG A 74 13.02 -20.60 -20.78
CA ARG A 74 14.04 -21.60 -21.10
C ARG A 74 13.50 -23.00 -20.97
N SER A 75 12.94 -23.53 -22.05
CA SER A 75 13.03 -24.94 -22.47
C SER A 75 12.64 -25.02 -23.94
#